data_AF-A0A7C2PH40-F1
#
_entry.id   AF-A0A7C2PH40-F1
#
_cell.length_a   1.000
_cell.length_b   1.000
_cell.length_c   1.000
_cell.angle_alpha   90.00
_cell.angle_beta   90.00
_cell.angle_gamma   90.00
#
_symmetry.space_group_name_H-M   'P 1'
#
loop_
_entity.id
_entity.type
_entity.pdbx_description
1 polymer ?
#
loop_
_entity_poly.entity_id
_entity_poly.type
_entity_poly.pdbx_seq_one_letter_code
_entity_poly.pdbx_strand_id
1 'polypeptide(L)'
;MPTLARTLQDHDLGHLRIVAELWGLAVPAGTAVEAAAALARAMLEPGLATEIAQTLPPRPRAALDALLERGGRRPLAELTWRFGPLRAIGPARRDREKPWRDPEAALDGLWYRGLIGRAFFDTPTGPQEFAFLPDEILEALRPLTPSTPPPPPPTSPPPVVHAAGGAAEDAVTILAALRRRPLRPEALTSARAIALRSFLVHPESLELLVQLLRHLGVIGESPLRPDPARTRDLLAQSAPVVEDALFAAWKATPHHNDLAATPGLAAPKGRWPNDPTTSRAALLMVLATWPVGSWHTIEAFVADLRQRHPTFLRPGGDFDSWLLEDTAGGRILRGWGEWESVEGRLLRYVLRGPLHWLGAVDLGAETSGIPPTHFRIRFDLAGARPSAQPASAPPPARLAADGRVFFPRHATPANRYQVARFAEWLRRDPAGYLYRVSPRALTAAAGQRVDAARVLTILEHAAARAVPEPLRQAILRWARYGSEAALERGLVLRVASPEIMRRLRSEPATRRYVDEVLGPTTALIRPQHVEALLAAAARSGLLIDPPQGQE
;
A
#
# COMPACT_ATOMS: atom_id res chain seq x y z
N MET A 1 8.17 -6.37 -35.99
CA MET A 1 8.55 -4.93 -36.02
C MET A 1 8.63 -4.47 -37.48
N PRO A 2 8.84 -3.17 -37.80
CA PRO A 2 9.24 -2.79 -39.15
C PRO A 2 10.47 -3.58 -39.61
N THR A 3 10.51 -3.96 -40.89
CA THR A 3 11.65 -4.69 -41.47
C THR A 3 12.89 -3.80 -41.51
N LEU A 4 14.08 -4.40 -41.59
CA LEU A 4 15.34 -3.66 -41.71
C LEU A 4 15.32 -2.71 -42.92
N ALA A 5 14.87 -3.19 -44.08
CA ALA A 5 14.77 -2.37 -45.29
C ALA A 5 13.86 -1.15 -45.11
N ARG A 6 12.70 -1.32 -44.47
CA ARG A 6 11.77 -0.22 -44.20
C ARG A 6 12.35 0.78 -43.19
N THR A 7 13.03 0.28 -42.17
CA THR A 7 13.68 1.12 -41.15
C THR A 7 14.77 1.99 -41.77
N LEU A 8 15.59 1.42 -42.67
CA LEU A 8 16.63 2.16 -43.38
C LEU A 8 16.05 3.14 -44.42
N GLN A 9 14.92 2.80 -45.06
CA GLN A 9 14.27 3.63 -46.08
C GLN A 9 13.83 5.00 -45.54
N ASP A 10 13.55 5.12 -44.24
CA ASP A 10 13.17 6.39 -43.59
C ASP A 10 14.36 7.37 -43.45
N HIS A 11 15.56 7.00 -43.89
CA HIS A 11 16.77 7.80 -43.83
C HIS A 11 17.22 8.34 -45.20
N ASP A 12 17.89 9.50 -45.19
CA ASP A 12 18.48 10.06 -46.41
C ASP A 12 19.75 9.32 -46.83
N LEU A 13 20.15 9.49 -48.10
CA LEU A 13 21.35 8.85 -48.67
C LEU A 13 22.63 9.12 -47.88
N GLY A 14 22.77 10.29 -47.24
CA GLY A 14 23.94 10.60 -46.42
C GLY A 14 24.00 9.74 -45.15
N HIS A 15 22.86 9.46 -44.52
CA HIS A 15 22.79 8.52 -43.41
C HIS A 15 23.10 7.09 -43.86
N LEU A 16 22.53 6.65 -44.99
CA LEU A 16 22.77 5.30 -45.53
C LEU A 16 24.25 5.08 -45.88
N ARG A 17 24.96 6.11 -46.36
CA ARG A 17 26.41 6.07 -46.57
C ARG A 17 27.20 5.85 -45.28
N ILE A 18 26.76 6.47 -44.18
CA ILE A 18 27.36 6.28 -42.86
C ILE A 18 27.16 4.84 -42.37
N VAL A 19 25.95 4.30 -42.54
CA VAL A 19 25.68 2.89 -42.23
C VAL A 19 26.61 1.99 -43.05
N ALA A 20 26.73 2.21 -44.36
CA ALA A 20 27.65 1.45 -45.21
C ALA A 20 29.11 1.53 -44.73
N GLU A 21 29.61 2.74 -44.42
CA GLU A 21 30.97 2.98 -43.89
C GLU A 21 31.22 2.18 -42.60
N LEU A 22 30.28 2.22 -41.65
CA LEU A 22 30.42 1.57 -40.35
C LEU A 22 30.31 0.04 -40.40
N TRP A 23 29.70 -0.50 -41.46
CA TRP A 23 29.60 -1.94 -41.72
C TRP A 23 30.68 -2.46 -42.67
N GLY A 24 31.55 -1.58 -43.20
CA GLY A 24 32.56 -1.97 -44.19
C GLY A 24 31.96 -2.38 -45.54
N LEU A 25 30.74 -1.91 -45.85
CA LEU A 25 30.00 -2.25 -47.06
C LEU A 25 30.25 -1.22 -48.17
N ALA A 26 30.08 -1.66 -49.43
CA ALA A 26 30.14 -0.76 -50.57
C ALA A 26 29.07 0.33 -50.46
N VAL A 27 29.45 1.57 -50.78
CA VAL A 27 28.53 2.71 -50.78
C VAL A 27 27.41 2.44 -51.78
N PRO A 28 26.14 2.39 -51.35
CA PRO A 28 25.04 2.10 -52.25
C PRO A 28 24.85 3.22 -53.28
N ALA A 29 24.63 2.83 -54.53
CA ALA A 29 24.26 3.72 -55.63
C ALA A 29 22.74 3.68 -55.88
N GLY A 30 22.19 4.73 -56.49
CA GLY A 30 20.77 4.83 -56.83
C GLY A 30 19.95 5.68 -55.85
N THR A 31 18.64 5.47 -55.85
CA THR A 31 17.70 6.15 -54.96
C THR A 31 17.85 5.69 -53.52
N ALA A 32 17.37 6.48 -52.54
CA ALA A 32 17.42 6.09 -51.12
C ALA A 32 16.73 4.74 -50.84
N VAL A 33 15.66 4.43 -51.58
CA VAL A 33 14.91 3.16 -51.45
C VAL A 33 15.75 1.99 -51.95
N GLU A 34 16.37 2.11 -53.12
CA GLU A 34 17.26 1.09 -53.68
C GLU A 34 18.49 0.88 -52.79
N ALA A 35 19.06 1.98 -52.26
CA ALA A 35 20.18 1.96 -51.34
C ALA A 35 19.85 1.24 -50.03
N ALA A 36 18.68 1.53 -49.43
CA ALA A 36 18.21 0.89 -48.21
C ALA A 36 17.98 -0.62 -48.42
N ALA A 37 17.38 -1.02 -49.55
CA ALA A 37 17.16 -2.43 -49.87
C ALA A 37 18.48 -3.19 -50.14
N ALA A 38 19.45 -2.55 -50.79
CA ALA A 38 20.78 -3.13 -51.00
C ALA A 38 21.54 -3.31 -49.68
N LEU A 39 21.54 -2.28 -48.82
CA LEU A 39 22.17 -2.34 -47.50
C LEU A 39 21.52 -3.38 -46.60
N ALA A 40 20.18 -3.42 -46.53
CA ALA A 40 19.47 -4.39 -45.70
C ALA A 40 19.85 -5.83 -46.06
N ARG A 41 19.97 -6.17 -47.36
CA ARG A 41 20.43 -7.50 -47.78
C ARG A 41 21.87 -7.78 -47.35
N ALA A 42 22.77 -6.83 -47.57
CA ALA A 42 24.18 -6.99 -47.23
C ALA A 42 24.41 -7.10 -45.70
N MET A 43 23.67 -6.33 -44.89
CA MET A 43 23.74 -6.39 -43.42
C MET A 43 23.27 -7.73 -42.84
N LEU A 44 22.45 -8.49 -43.59
CA LEU A 44 21.90 -9.79 -43.19
C LEU A 44 22.71 -10.97 -43.73
N GLU A 45 23.86 -10.73 -44.36
CA GLU A 45 24.81 -11.80 -44.68
C GLU A 45 25.21 -12.57 -43.39
N PRO A 46 25.31 -13.90 -43.44
CA PRO A 46 25.51 -14.72 -42.25
C PRO A 46 26.71 -14.27 -41.40
N GLY A 47 26.46 -14.01 -40.11
CA GLY A 47 27.50 -13.65 -39.13
C GLY A 47 27.90 -12.17 -39.09
N LEU A 48 27.57 -11.38 -40.12
CA LEU A 48 28.01 -9.98 -40.19
C LEU A 48 27.40 -9.12 -39.07
N ALA A 49 26.10 -9.24 -38.81
CA ALA A 49 25.45 -8.53 -37.72
C ALA A 49 26.05 -8.89 -36.34
N THR A 50 26.42 -10.17 -36.14
CA THR A 50 27.08 -10.66 -34.93
C THR A 50 28.47 -10.03 -34.77
N GLU A 51 29.26 -9.98 -35.84
CA GLU A 51 30.58 -9.34 -35.87
C GLU A 51 30.48 -7.84 -35.51
N ILE A 52 29.56 -7.13 -36.16
CA ILE A 52 29.31 -5.71 -35.86
C ILE A 52 28.89 -5.52 -34.40
N ALA A 53 28.01 -6.37 -33.87
CA ALA A 53 27.58 -6.29 -32.47
C ALA A 53 28.70 -6.62 -31.47
N GLN A 54 29.70 -7.43 -31.84
CA GLN A 54 30.85 -7.76 -30.98
C GLN A 54 31.94 -6.67 -31.01
N THR A 55 32.04 -5.91 -32.09
CA THR A 55 32.98 -4.79 -32.24
C THR A 55 32.44 -3.46 -31.69
N LEU A 56 31.18 -3.43 -31.21
CA LEU A 56 30.59 -2.26 -30.57
C LEU A 56 31.41 -1.82 -29.33
N PRO A 57 31.61 -0.50 -29.14
CA PRO A 57 32.17 0.01 -27.90
C PRO A 57 31.31 -0.38 -26.68
N PRO A 58 31.86 -0.41 -25.46
CA PRO A 58 31.17 -0.96 -24.28
C PRO A 58 29.80 -0.33 -23.98
N ARG A 59 29.65 0.99 -24.17
CA ARG A 59 28.36 1.68 -23.87
C ARG A 59 27.26 1.37 -24.92
N PRO A 60 27.48 1.52 -26.24
CA PRO A 60 26.54 1.02 -27.25
C PRO A 60 26.23 -0.47 -27.11
N ARG A 61 27.23 -1.30 -26.78
CA ARG A 61 27.02 -2.73 -26.55
C ARG A 61 26.04 -2.97 -25.40
N ALA A 62 26.23 -2.30 -24.27
CA ALA A 62 25.29 -2.39 -23.14
C ALA A 62 23.86 -1.92 -23.48
N ALA A 63 23.73 -0.94 -24.38
CA ALA A 63 22.41 -0.50 -24.88
C ALA A 63 21.76 -1.55 -25.80
N LEU A 64 22.56 -2.23 -26.63
CA LEU A 64 22.11 -3.34 -27.47
C LEU A 64 21.66 -4.53 -26.61
N ASP A 65 22.45 -4.90 -25.60
CA ASP A 65 22.13 -5.98 -24.65
C ASP A 65 20.80 -5.70 -23.95
N ALA A 66 20.59 -4.46 -23.48
CA ALA A 66 19.31 -4.07 -22.89
C ALA A 66 18.13 -4.25 -23.86
N LEU A 67 18.27 -3.93 -25.15
CA LEU A 67 17.23 -4.18 -26.14
C LEU A 67 17.00 -5.69 -26.35
N LEU A 68 18.06 -6.48 -26.49
CA LEU A 68 17.99 -7.94 -26.68
C LEU A 68 17.28 -8.64 -25.51
N GLU A 69 17.56 -8.24 -24.26
CA GLU A 69 16.90 -8.78 -23.05
C GLU A 69 15.37 -8.70 -23.09
N ARG A 70 14.79 -7.79 -23.88
CA ARG A 70 13.33 -7.58 -24.00
C ARG A 70 12.79 -7.90 -25.39
N GLY A 71 13.43 -8.83 -26.10
CA GLY A 71 12.98 -9.24 -27.43
C GLY A 71 13.07 -8.09 -28.45
N GLY A 72 14.05 -7.20 -28.27
CA GLY A 72 14.40 -6.17 -29.21
C GLY A 72 13.56 -4.91 -29.19
N ARG A 73 12.77 -4.62 -28.14
CA ARG A 73 12.00 -3.36 -28.06
C ARG A 73 11.96 -2.78 -26.65
N ARG A 74 12.23 -1.47 -26.50
CA ARG A 74 12.09 -0.74 -25.22
C ARG A 74 11.60 0.71 -25.41
N PRO A 75 10.89 1.29 -24.43
CA PRO A 75 10.52 2.70 -24.47
C PRO A 75 11.75 3.59 -24.66
N LEU A 76 11.68 4.55 -25.58
CA LEU A 76 12.84 5.39 -25.90
C LEU A 76 13.26 6.26 -24.71
N ALA A 77 12.32 6.69 -23.88
CA ALA A 77 12.61 7.46 -22.67
C ALA A 77 13.46 6.67 -21.65
N GLU A 78 13.17 5.38 -21.46
CA GLU A 78 13.97 4.48 -20.59
C GLU A 78 15.42 4.38 -21.08
N LEU A 79 15.59 4.18 -22.39
CA LEU A 79 16.91 4.08 -23.00
C LEU A 79 17.66 5.41 -22.97
N THR A 80 16.97 6.52 -23.23
CA THR A 80 17.53 7.87 -23.23
C THR A 80 18.13 8.21 -21.87
N TRP A 81 17.41 7.88 -20.80
CA TRP A 81 17.91 8.09 -19.45
C TRP A 81 19.16 7.25 -19.14
N ARG A 82 19.17 5.96 -19.51
CA ARG A 82 20.25 5.02 -19.15
C ARG A 82 21.49 5.15 -20.03
N PHE A 83 21.30 5.45 -21.32
CA PHE A 83 22.32 5.38 -22.36
C PHE A 83 22.58 6.71 -23.08
N GLY A 84 21.91 7.79 -22.67
CA GLY A 84 21.99 9.10 -23.29
C GLY A 84 20.97 9.26 -24.43
N PRO A 85 20.63 10.50 -24.82
CA PRO A 85 19.57 10.79 -25.78
C PRO A 85 19.91 10.28 -27.18
N LEU A 86 18.90 9.80 -27.89
CA LEU A 86 18.98 9.57 -29.32
C LEU A 86 18.83 10.91 -30.06
N ARG A 87 19.92 11.45 -30.60
CA ARG A 87 19.91 12.80 -31.19
C ARG A 87 19.44 12.75 -32.64
N ALA A 88 18.25 13.29 -32.92
CA ALA A 88 17.76 13.48 -34.28
C ALA A 88 18.45 14.68 -34.96
N ILE A 89 19.71 14.49 -35.38
CA ILE A 89 20.52 15.53 -36.01
C ILE A 89 20.19 15.58 -37.52
N GLY A 90 19.78 16.76 -38.00
CA GLY A 90 19.51 16.98 -39.43
C GLY A 90 20.77 16.88 -40.31
N PRO A 91 20.63 16.65 -41.63
CA PRO A 91 21.75 16.31 -42.52
C PRO A 91 22.93 17.29 -42.46
N ALA A 92 22.68 18.60 -42.53
CA ALA A 92 23.73 19.61 -42.52
C ALA A 92 24.56 19.62 -41.21
N ARG A 93 23.89 19.42 -40.07
CA ARG A 93 24.55 19.38 -38.76
C ARG A 93 25.30 18.05 -38.57
N ARG A 94 24.74 16.95 -39.08
CA ARG A 94 25.35 15.62 -39.07
C ARG A 94 26.68 15.62 -39.82
N ASP A 95 26.72 16.20 -41.02
CA ASP A 95 27.92 16.21 -41.85
C ASP A 95 29.05 17.06 -41.25
N ARG A 96 28.68 18.10 -40.48
CA ARG A 96 29.60 18.95 -39.72
C ARG A 96 30.14 18.27 -38.46
N GLU A 97 29.25 17.73 -37.62
CA GLU A 97 29.59 17.23 -36.28
C GLU A 97 30.04 15.77 -36.27
N LYS A 98 29.73 15.00 -37.33
CA LYS A 98 30.09 13.59 -37.48
C LYS A 98 29.84 12.73 -36.23
N PRO A 99 28.62 12.75 -35.66
CA PRO A 99 28.28 12.11 -34.38
C PRO A 99 28.50 10.58 -34.33
N TRP A 100 28.69 9.92 -35.47
CA TRP A 100 29.01 8.49 -35.52
C TRP A 100 30.48 8.17 -35.27
N ARG A 101 31.38 9.16 -35.40
CA ARG A 101 32.83 8.98 -35.17
C ARG A 101 33.20 9.14 -33.70
N ASP A 102 32.52 10.04 -33.00
CA ASP A 102 32.65 10.25 -31.56
C ASP A 102 31.25 10.39 -30.92
N PRO A 103 30.54 9.27 -30.68
CA PRO A 103 29.19 9.31 -30.15
C PRO A 103 29.18 9.69 -28.66
N GLU A 104 28.63 10.87 -28.36
CA GLU A 104 28.39 11.32 -26.97
C GLU A 104 27.40 10.41 -26.21
N ALA A 105 26.42 9.86 -26.93
CA ALA A 105 25.40 8.97 -26.39
C ALA A 105 25.54 7.55 -26.97
N ALA A 106 25.28 6.53 -26.15
CA ALA A 106 25.37 5.15 -26.59
C ALA A 106 24.32 4.79 -27.66
N LEU A 107 23.14 5.45 -27.62
CA LEU A 107 22.09 5.25 -28.61
C LEU A 107 22.49 5.74 -30.01
N ASP A 108 23.28 6.82 -30.12
CA ASP A 108 23.81 7.29 -31.41
C ASP A 108 24.69 6.20 -32.06
N GLY A 109 25.48 5.49 -31.24
CA GLY A 109 26.33 4.40 -31.70
C GLY A 109 25.57 3.24 -32.34
N LEU A 110 24.34 2.98 -31.89
CA LEU A 110 23.45 1.97 -32.48
C LEU A 110 22.67 2.52 -33.68
N TRP A 111 22.21 3.76 -33.57
CA TRP A 111 21.40 4.43 -34.59
C TRP A 111 22.16 4.63 -35.90
N TYR A 112 23.36 5.20 -35.85
CA TYR A 112 24.16 5.43 -37.07
C TYR A 112 24.70 4.14 -37.70
N ARG A 113 24.68 3.02 -36.96
CA ARG A 113 24.92 1.68 -37.49
C ARG A 113 23.66 1.04 -38.07
N GLY A 114 22.51 1.72 -38.10
CA GLY A 114 21.26 1.15 -38.60
C GLY A 114 20.78 -0.09 -37.82
N LEU A 115 21.28 -0.31 -36.59
CA LEU A 115 20.89 -1.45 -35.77
C LEU A 115 19.52 -1.24 -35.15
N ILE A 116 19.17 0.00 -34.80
CA ILE A 116 17.91 0.33 -34.14
C ILE A 116 17.08 1.29 -34.97
N GLY A 117 15.77 1.11 -34.95
CA GLY A 117 14.78 2.07 -35.42
C GLY A 117 14.07 2.77 -34.26
N ARG A 118 13.32 3.82 -34.57
CA ARG A 118 12.39 4.48 -33.65
C ARG A 118 11.00 4.51 -34.26
N ALA A 119 9.98 4.18 -33.49
CA ALA A 119 8.59 4.26 -33.94
C ALA A 119 7.64 4.45 -32.76
N PHE A 120 6.47 5.01 -33.04
CA PHE A 120 5.37 5.02 -32.11
C PHE A 120 4.62 3.68 -32.17
N PHE A 121 4.39 3.08 -31.00
CA PHE A 121 3.55 1.91 -30.85
C PHE A 121 2.41 2.21 -29.89
N ASP A 122 1.24 1.66 -30.18
CA ASP A 122 0.11 1.72 -29.26
C ASP A 122 0.41 0.88 -28.01
N THR A 123 0.24 1.51 -26.85
CA THR A 123 0.31 0.86 -25.54
C THR A 123 -1.03 1.04 -24.83
N PRO A 124 -1.33 0.26 -23.77
CA PRO A 124 -2.52 0.48 -22.95
C PRO A 124 -2.66 1.91 -22.41
N THR A 125 -1.54 2.63 -22.28
CA THR A 125 -1.48 4.03 -21.83
C THR A 125 -1.46 5.06 -22.97
N GLY A 126 -1.64 4.62 -24.22
CA GLY A 126 -1.62 5.46 -25.42
C GLY A 126 -0.40 5.22 -26.33
N PRO A 127 -0.29 5.96 -27.44
CA PRO A 127 0.85 5.84 -28.35
C PRO A 127 2.12 6.33 -27.66
N GLN A 128 3.17 5.50 -27.70
CA GLN A 128 4.46 5.80 -27.11
C GLN A 128 5.60 5.53 -28.10
N GLU A 129 6.65 6.35 -28.04
CA GLU A 129 7.89 6.14 -28.79
C GLU A 129 8.75 5.02 -28.18
N PHE A 130 9.13 4.05 -29.01
CA PHE A 130 10.06 2.98 -28.68
C PHE A 130 11.28 3.02 -29.59
N ALA A 131 12.43 2.60 -29.06
CA ALA A 131 13.50 2.07 -29.90
C ALA A 131 13.26 0.56 -30.10
N PHE A 132 13.50 0.08 -31.30
CA PHE A 132 13.34 -1.33 -31.65
C PHE A 132 14.50 -1.84 -32.52
N LEU A 133 14.81 -3.12 -32.40
CA LEU A 133 15.61 -3.88 -33.36
C LEU A 133 14.67 -4.36 -34.48
N PRO A 134 15.00 -4.13 -35.76
CA PRO A 134 14.30 -4.79 -36.85
C PRO A 134 14.32 -6.32 -36.67
N ASP A 135 13.23 -7.00 -37.05
CA ASP A 135 13.06 -8.43 -36.73
C ASP A 135 14.21 -9.28 -37.29
N GLU A 136 14.71 -8.95 -38.48
CA GLU A 136 15.81 -9.68 -39.12
C GLU A 136 17.14 -9.49 -38.38
N ILE A 137 17.40 -8.29 -37.85
CA ILE A 137 18.57 -8.02 -37.01
C ILE A 137 18.43 -8.72 -35.66
N LEU A 138 17.24 -8.70 -35.06
CA LEU A 138 16.97 -9.39 -33.80
C LEU A 138 17.24 -10.90 -33.93
N GLU A 139 16.79 -11.53 -35.02
CA GLU A 139 17.06 -12.94 -35.28
C GLU A 139 18.55 -13.22 -35.46
N ALA A 140 19.26 -12.40 -36.24
CA ALA A 140 20.71 -12.53 -36.45
C ALA A 140 21.51 -12.36 -35.14
N LEU A 141 21.01 -11.54 -34.22
CA LEU A 141 21.65 -11.28 -32.92
C LEU A 141 21.17 -12.19 -31.79
N ARG A 142 20.20 -13.08 -32.05
CA ARG A 142 19.67 -14.02 -31.05
C ARG A 142 20.76 -14.81 -30.30
N PRO A 143 21.86 -15.30 -30.93
CA PRO A 143 22.95 -15.98 -30.23
C PRO A 143 23.70 -15.12 -29.21
N LEU A 144 23.61 -13.79 -29.33
CA LEU A 144 24.25 -12.82 -28.43
C LEU A 144 23.30 -12.34 -27.33
N THR A 145 22.07 -12.83 -27.28
CA THR A 145 21.10 -12.45 -26.24
C THR A 145 21.69 -12.79 -24.87
N PRO A 146 21.89 -11.79 -23.99
CA PRO A 146 22.41 -12.06 -22.66
C PRO A 146 21.42 -12.94 -21.88
N SER A 147 21.95 -13.91 -21.15
CA SER A 147 21.12 -14.65 -20.19
C SER A 147 20.73 -13.70 -19.06
N THR A 148 19.44 -13.57 -18.79
CA THR A 148 18.95 -12.78 -17.65
C THR A 148 19.53 -13.37 -16.37
N PRO A 149 20.35 -12.61 -15.61
CA PRO A 149 20.88 -13.12 -14.36
C PRO A 149 19.74 -13.43 -13.38
N PRO A 150 19.85 -14.50 -12.57
CA PRO A 150 18.85 -14.79 -11.56
C PRO A 150 18.77 -13.64 -10.54
N PRO A 151 17.65 -13.52 -9.80
CA PRO A 151 17.59 -12.59 -8.68
C PRO A 151 18.75 -12.83 -7.70
N PRO A 152 19.14 -11.80 -6.94
CA PRO A 152 20.14 -11.91 -5.89
C PRO A 152 19.94 -13.17 -5.02
N PRO A 153 21.04 -13.87 -4.63
CA PRO A 153 20.93 -15.10 -3.86
C PRO A 153 20.17 -14.86 -2.54
N PRO A 154 19.50 -15.89 -2.02
CA PRO A 154 18.79 -15.79 -0.76
C PRO A 154 19.76 -15.56 0.41
N THR A 155 19.26 -14.91 1.45
CA THR A 155 19.96 -14.69 2.71
C THR A 155 19.55 -15.73 3.76
N SER A 156 20.31 -15.80 4.84
CA SER A 156 19.90 -16.56 6.03
C SER A 156 18.61 -15.97 6.64
N PRO A 157 17.77 -16.80 7.29
CA PRO A 157 16.62 -16.30 8.02
C PRO A 157 17.02 -15.26 9.09
N PRO A 158 16.33 -14.12 9.15
CA PRO A 158 16.60 -13.10 10.17
C PRO A 158 16.15 -13.61 11.55
N PRO A 159 16.78 -13.11 12.64
CA PRO A 159 16.51 -13.58 14.01
C PRO A 159 15.10 -13.23 14.49
N VAL A 160 14.52 -12.12 14.03
CA VAL A 160 13.14 -11.74 14.33
C VAL A 160 12.29 -11.94 13.08
N VAL A 161 11.26 -12.78 13.19
CA VAL A 161 10.32 -13.09 12.12
C VAL A 161 8.92 -12.59 12.48
N HIS A 162 8.34 -11.81 11.58
CA HIS A 162 6.96 -11.35 11.64
C HIS A 162 6.13 -12.11 10.62
N ALA A 163 5.31 -13.04 11.11
CA ALA A 163 4.42 -13.82 10.26
C ALA A 163 3.37 -12.91 9.59
N ALA A 164 3.19 -13.09 8.29
CA ALA A 164 2.21 -12.38 7.48
C ALA A 164 0.75 -12.68 7.89
N GLY A 165 -0.16 -11.81 7.45
CA GLY A 165 -1.60 -11.97 7.62
C GLY A 165 -2.16 -11.18 8.80
N GLY A 166 -3.39 -11.49 9.20
CA GLY A 166 -4.14 -10.75 10.22
C GLY A 166 -5.18 -9.79 9.62
N ALA A 167 -5.19 -9.59 8.31
CA ALA A 167 -6.22 -8.81 7.62
C ALA A 167 -7.62 -9.37 7.84
N ALA A 168 -7.79 -10.69 7.93
CA ALA A 168 -9.09 -11.29 8.27
C ALA A 168 -9.53 -10.95 9.71
N GLU A 169 -8.59 -10.93 10.67
CA GLU A 169 -8.88 -10.51 12.05
C GLU A 169 -9.25 -9.02 12.12
N ASP A 170 -8.56 -8.20 11.35
CA ASP A 170 -8.82 -6.76 11.27
C ASP A 170 -10.13 -6.45 10.57
N ALA A 171 -10.49 -7.20 9.53
CA ALA A 171 -11.80 -7.10 8.87
C ALA A 171 -12.95 -7.33 9.85
N VAL A 172 -12.87 -8.38 10.70
CA VAL A 172 -13.88 -8.64 11.74
C VAL A 172 -14.01 -7.46 12.70
N THR A 173 -12.88 -6.90 13.13
CA THR A 173 -12.83 -5.74 14.03
C THR A 173 -13.49 -4.53 13.35
N ILE A 174 -13.10 -4.20 12.13
CA ILE A 174 -13.66 -3.07 11.35
C ILE A 174 -15.17 -3.24 11.16
N LEU A 175 -15.63 -4.42 10.75
CA LEU A 175 -17.05 -4.71 10.54
C LEU A 175 -17.85 -4.55 11.85
N ALA A 176 -17.33 -5.06 12.98
CA ALA A 176 -17.99 -4.88 14.27
C ALA A 176 -18.06 -3.40 14.68
N ALA A 177 -16.98 -2.63 14.48
CA ALA A 177 -16.94 -1.20 14.79
C ALA A 177 -17.94 -0.38 13.95
N LEU A 178 -18.00 -0.65 12.65
CA LEU A 178 -18.91 0.01 11.72
C LEU A 178 -20.37 -0.40 11.95
N ARG A 179 -20.62 -1.65 12.32
CA ARG A 179 -21.98 -2.11 12.66
C ARG A 179 -22.54 -1.42 13.89
N ARG A 180 -21.69 -1.19 14.92
CA ARG A 180 -22.07 -0.46 16.14
C ARG A 180 -22.40 0.99 15.85
N ARG A 181 -21.56 1.65 15.06
CA ARG A 181 -21.75 3.05 14.69
C ARG A 181 -21.14 3.27 13.31
N PRO A 182 -21.93 3.47 12.26
CA PRO A 182 -21.39 3.73 10.93
C PRO A 182 -20.50 4.98 10.92
N LEU A 183 -19.45 4.97 10.10
CA LEU A 183 -18.62 6.14 9.82
C LEU A 183 -18.95 6.68 8.43
N ARG A 184 -18.65 7.94 8.16
CA ARG A 184 -18.53 8.42 6.78
C ARG A 184 -17.09 8.18 6.28
N PRO A 185 -16.85 8.00 4.98
CA PRO A 185 -15.50 7.79 4.44
C PRO A 185 -14.50 8.87 4.87
N GLU A 186 -14.92 10.12 4.93
CA GLU A 186 -14.07 11.26 5.29
C GLU A 186 -13.68 11.26 6.78
N ALA A 187 -14.40 10.49 7.60
CA ALA A 187 -14.18 10.39 9.04
C ALA A 187 -13.16 9.29 9.43
N LEU A 188 -12.50 8.64 8.45
CA LEU A 188 -11.46 7.64 8.71
C LEU A 188 -10.18 8.23 9.35
N THR A 189 -10.05 9.55 9.39
CA THR A 189 -8.99 10.26 10.12
C THR A 189 -9.44 10.81 11.47
N SER A 190 -10.71 10.61 11.84
CA SER A 190 -11.27 11.13 13.10
C SER A 190 -10.66 10.48 14.34
N ALA A 191 -10.78 11.13 15.50
CA ALA A 191 -10.39 10.57 16.81
C ALA A 191 -10.96 9.16 17.05
N ARG A 192 -12.15 8.89 16.51
CA ARG A 192 -12.78 7.57 16.59
C ARG A 192 -12.06 6.52 15.74
N ALA A 193 -11.62 6.87 14.53
CA ALA A 193 -10.86 5.96 13.69
C ALA A 193 -9.46 5.72 14.28
N ILE A 194 -8.84 6.75 14.86
CA ILE A 194 -7.59 6.61 15.64
C ILE A 194 -7.77 5.61 16.79
N ALA A 195 -8.88 5.72 17.54
CA ALA A 195 -9.18 4.76 18.61
C ALA A 195 -9.47 3.33 18.10
N LEU A 196 -9.96 3.16 16.86
CA LEU A 196 -10.17 1.84 16.26
C LEU A 196 -8.83 1.16 15.93
N ARG A 197 -7.83 1.93 15.50
CA ARG A 197 -6.51 1.41 15.11
C ARG A 197 -5.79 0.65 16.24
N SER A 198 -6.02 1.00 17.51
CA SER A 198 -5.44 0.28 18.65
C SER A 198 -5.97 -1.14 18.85
N PHE A 199 -7.06 -1.50 18.17
CA PHE A 199 -7.64 -2.84 18.19
C PHE A 199 -7.30 -3.65 16.93
N LEU A 200 -6.56 -3.08 15.98
CA LEU A 200 -6.12 -3.79 14.78
C LEU A 200 -4.77 -4.49 15.03
N VAL A 201 -4.55 -5.61 14.35
CA VAL A 201 -3.26 -6.26 14.21
C VAL A 201 -2.32 -5.33 13.46
N HIS A 202 -2.80 -4.73 12.37
CA HIS A 202 -2.09 -3.76 11.56
C HIS A 202 -2.82 -2.41 11.58
N PRO A 203 -2.50 -1.51 12.52
CA PRO A 203 -3.13 -0.19 12.64
C PRO A 203 -3.23 0.62 11.34
N GLU A 204 -2.20 0.52 10.51
CA GLU A 204 -2.04 1.24 9.24
C GLU A 204 -2.88 0.63 8.09
N SER A 205 -3.45 -0.56 8.29
CA SER A 205 -4.25 -1.24 7.27
C SER A 205 -5.70 -0.77 7.20
N LEU A 206 -6.16 0.07 8.15
CA LEU A 206 -7.56 0.46 8.29
C LEU A 206 -8.16 0.99 6.98
N GLU A 207 -7.52 1.97 6.37
CA GLU A 207 -7.98 2.61 5.14
C GLU A 207 -8.03 1.62 3.98
N LEU A 208 -6.97 0.81 3.82
CA LEU A 208 -6.91 -0.24 2.81
C LEU A 208 -8.08 -1.22 3.00
N LEU A 209 -8.21 -1.83 4.18
CA LEU A 209 -9.21 -2.85 4.45
C LEU A 209 -10.64 -2.33 4.28
N VAL A 210 -10.93 -1.08 4.65
CA VAL A 210 -12.22 -0.47 4.36
C VAL A 210 -12.49 -0.40 2.86
N GLN A 211 -11.51 0.01 2.05
CA GLN A 211 -11.66 0.04 0.58
C GLN A 211 -11.83 -1.36 -0.02
N LEU A 212 -11.09 -2.36 0.49
CA LEU A 212 -11.22 -3.74 0.02
C LEU A 212 -12.59 -4.33 0.36
N LEU A 213 -13.08 -4.11 1.58
CA LEU A 213 -14.40 -4.55 2.01
C LEU A 213 -15.53 -3.85 1.25
N ARG A 214 -15.33 -2.60 0.81
CA ARG A 214 -16.25 -1.91 -0.11
C ARG A 214 -16.23 -2.52 -1.51
N HIS A 215 -15.04 -2.78 -2.05
CA HIS A 215 -14.88 -3.44 -3.35
C HIS A 215 -15.56 -4.82 -3.36
N LEU A 216 -15.49 -5.56 -2.25
CA LEU A 216 -16.20 -6.84 -2.08
C LEU A 216 -17.71 -6.71 -1.82
N GLY A 217 -18.25 -5.49 -1.72
CA GLY A 217 -19.66 -5.21 -1.42
C GLY A 217 -20.09 -5.56 0.01
N VAL A 218 -19.13 -5.79 0.92
CA VAL A 218 -19.41 -6.11 2.33
C VAL A 218 -19.75 -4.84 3.11
N ILE A 219 -19.20 -3.69 2.70
CA ILE A 219 -19.49 -2.37 3.27
C ILE A 219 -20.09 -1.49 2.18
N GLY A 220 -21.19 -0.79 2.49
CA GLY A 220 -21.80 0.20 1.60
C GLY A 220 -21.01 1.50 1.47
N GLU A 221 -21.34 2.30 0.46
CA GLU A 221 -20.60 3.49 0.05
C GLU A 221 -20.57 4.62 1.10
N SER A 222 -21.73 5.10 1.53
CA SER A 222 -21.84 6.11 2.58
C SER A 222 -23.24 6.12 3.20
N PRO A 223 -23.37 6.11 4.54
CA PRO A 223 -22.30 5.83 5.49
C PRO A 223 -21.77 4.40 5.35
N LEU A 224 -20.52 4.18 5.76
CA LEU A 224 -19.83 2.89 5.80
C LEU A 224 -20.60 1.92 6.72
N ARG A 225 -21.55 1.19 6.13
CA ARG A 225 -22.44 0.24 6.82
C ARG A 225 -22.16 -1.17 6.31
N PRO A 226 -21.85 -2.13 7.20
CA PRO A 226 -21.74 -3.53 6.82
C PRO A 226 -23.09 -4.08 6.35
N ASP A 227 -23.10 -4.75 5.20
CA ASP A 227 -24.24 -5.54 4.75
C ASP A 227 -24.35 -6.82 5.60
N PRO A 228 -25.50 -7.11 6.25
CA PRO A 228 -25.64 -8.25 7.16
C PRO A 228 -25.41 -9.62 6.51
N ALA A 229 -25.87 -9.82 5.27
CA ALA A 229 -25.77 -11.11 4.58
C ALA A 229 -24.33 -11.36 4.14
N ARG A 230 -23.72 -10.39 3.45
CA ARG A 230 -22.31 -10.44 3.01
C ARG A 230 -21.36 -10.56 4.19
N THR A 231 -21.64 -9.84 5.29
CA THR A 231 -20.83 -9.95 6.51
C THR A 231 -20.91 -11.36 7.09
N ARG A 232 -22.11 -11.95 7.19
CA ARG A 232 -22.26 -13.33 7.67
C ARG A 232 -21.52 -14.31 6.77
N ASP A 233 -21.66 -14.17 5.46
CA ASP A 233 -21.05 -15.09 4.49
C ASP A 233 -19.52 -15.02 4.53
N LEU A 234 -18.94 -13.81 4.69
CA LEU A 234 -17.50 -13.61 4.91
C LEU A 234 -17.02 -14.21 6.24
N LEU A 235 -17.77 -14.00 7.33
CA LEU A 235 -17.41 -14.50 8.66
C LEU A 235 -17.55 -16.03 8.81
N ALA A 236 -18.25 -16.68 7.88
CA ALA A 236 -18.34 -18.13 7.80
C ALA A 236 -17.10 -18.78 7.14
N GLN A 237 -16.29 -17.99 6.43
CA GLN A 237 -15.08 -18.47 5.77
C GLN A 237 -13.91 -18.59 6.76
N SER A 238 -12.93 -19.40 6.39
CA SER A 238 -11.65 -19.46 7.10
C SER A 238 -10.82 -18.20 6.85
N ALA A 239 -9.91 -17.87 7.78
CA ALA A 239 -9.06 -16.68 7.64
C ALA A 239 -8.25 -16.66 6.32
N PRO A 240 -7.63 -17.76 5.85
CA PRO A 240 -6.94 -17.78 4.56
C PRO A 240 -7.84 -17.41 3.37
N VAL A 241 -9.07 -17.93 3.34
CA VAL A 241 -10.04 -17.65 2.25
C VAL A 241 -10.44 -16.17 2.25
N VAL A 242 -10.64 -15.57 3.43
CA VAL A 242 -10.93 -14.13 3.54
C VAL A 242 -9.73 -13.30 3.08
N GLU A 243 -8.51 -13.66 3.49
CA GLU A 243 -7.30 -12.97 3.07
C GLU A 243 -7.06 -13.09 1.55
N ASP A 244 -7.38 -14.22 0.94
CA ASP A 244 -7.31 -14.39 -0.52
C ASP A 244 -8.31 -13.50 -1.25
N ALA A 245 -9.54 -13.41 -0.75
CA ALA A 245 -10.54 -12.51 -1.29
C ALA A 245 -10.11 -11.04 -1.16
N LEU A 246 -9.51 -10.66 -0.02
CA LEU A 246 -8.96 -9.31 0.18
C LEU A 246 -7.74 -9.05 -0.73
N PHE A 247 -6.86 -10.03 -0.91
CA PHE A 247 -5.71 -9.92 -1.81
C PHE A 247 -6.15 -9.77 -3.27
N ALA A 248 -7.13 -10.57 -3.72
CA ALA A 248 -7.74 -10.43 -5.03
C ALA A 248 -8.41 -9.06 -5.23
N ALA A 249 -9.15 -8.58 -4.22
CA ALA A 249 -9.73 -7.24 -4.23
C ALA A 249 -8.66 -6.14 -4.31
N TRP A 250 -7.54 -6.29 -3.60
CA TRP A 250 -6.42 -5.37 -3.67
C TRP A 250 -5.78 -5.35 -5.06
N LYS A 251 -5.62 -6.49 -5.72
CA LYS A 251 -5.12 -6.54 -7.10
C LYS A 251 -6.04 -5.78 -8.07
N ALA A 252 -7.35 -5.89 -7.91
CA ALA A 252 -8.33 -5.41 -8.88
C ALA A 252 -8.87 -3.99 -8.64
N THR A 253 -8.81 -3.47 -7.41
CA THR A 253 -9.49 -2.20 -7.07
C THR A 253 -8.72 -0.96 -7.55
N PRO A 254 -9.33 -0.07 -8.33
CA PRO A 254 -8.73 1.24 -8.65
C PRO A 254 -8.93 2.27 -7.53
N HIS A 255 -9.77 1.98 -6.52
CA HIS A 255 -10.17 2.93 -5.48
C HIS A 255 -9.13 3.11 -4.36
N HIS A 256 -8.17 2.20 -4.27
CA HIS A 256 -7.00 2.35 -3.43
C HIS A 256 -5.80 2.66 -4.33
N ASN A 257 -5.01 3.69 -4.00
CA ASN A 257 -3.77 3.98 -4.70
C ASN A 257 -2.61 3.81 -3.70
N ASP A 258 -1.75 2.83 -3.93
CA ASP A 258 -0.63 2.51 -3.03
C ASP A 258 0.41 3.64 -2.99
N LEU A 259 0.59 4.36 -4.11
CA LEU A 259 1.46 5.53 -4.17
C LEU A 259 0.89 6.66 -3.29
N ALA A 260 -0.44 6.82 -3.29
CA ALA A 260 -1.12 7.77 -2.41
C ALA A 260 -1.06 7.39 -0.93
N ALA A 261 -1.05 6.09 -0.64
CA ALA A 261 -0.96 5.56 0.71
C ALA A 261 0.49 5.49 1.24
N THR A 262 1.48 5.68 0.36
CA THR A 262 2.90 5.66 0.72
C THR A 262 3.24 6.87 1.58
N PRO A 263 3.68 6.69 2.84
CA PRO A 263 4.01 7.80 3.73
C PRO A 263 5.10 8.71 3.12
N GLY A 264 4.97 10.02 3.33
CA GLY A 264 5.96 10.98 2.90
C GLY A 264 5.78 11.53 1.48
N LEU A 265 4.79 11.04 0.72
CA LEU A 265 4.50 11.49 -0.64
C LEU A 265 3.20 12.29 -0.69
N ALA A 266 3.19 13.35 -1.48
CA ALA A 266 1.99 14.08 -1.85
C ALA A 266 1.93 14.30 -3.37
N ALA A 267 0.72 14.37 -3.89
CA ALA A 267 0.45 14.75 -5.28
C ALA A 267 -0.31 16.08 -5.32
N PRO A 268 -0.03 16.96 -6.31
CA PRO A 268 -0.72 18.23 -6.46
C PRO A 268 -2.23 18.03 -6.54
N LYS A 269 -2.98 18.72 -5.66
CA LYS A 269 -4.45 18.61 -5.55
C LYS A 269 -4.96 17.17 -5.33
N GLY A 270 -4.12 16.26 -4.81
CA GLY A 270 -4.45 14.85 -4.60
C GLY A 270 -4.64 14.04 -5.88
N ARG A 271 -4.21 14.57 -7.04
CA ARG A 271 -4.32 13.86 -8.33
C ARG A 271 -3.07 13.03 -8.58
N TRP A 272 -3.19 11.75 -8.30
CA TRP A 272 -2.09 10.80 -8.48
C TRP A 272 -1.94 10.40 -9.95
N PRO A 273 -0.71 10.42 -10.51
CA PRO A 273 -0.50 10.23 -11.95
C PRO A 273 -0.45 8.75 -12.37
N ASN A 274 -0.31 7.83 -11.42
CA ASN A 274 -0.22 6.40 -11.69
C ASN A 274 -1.60 5.74 -11.78
N ASP A 275 -1.70 4.70 -12.60
CA ASP A 275 -2.80 3.73 -12.50
C ASP A 275 -2.44 2.67 -11.44
N PRO A 276 -3.19 2.56 -10.31
CA PRO A 276 -2.85 1.65 -9.22
C PRO A 276 -2.84 0.19 -9.65
N THR A 277 -3.82 -0.22 -10.46
CA THR A 277 -3.99 -1.61 -10.88
C THR A 277 -2.85 -2.09 -11.79
N THR A 278 -2.44 -1.25 -12.74
CA THR A 278 -1.32 -1.50 -13.65
C THR A 278 0.00 -1.54 -12.87
N SER A 279 0.18 -0.61 -11.93
CA SER A 279 1.38 -0.56 -11.07
C SER A 279 1.52 -1.83 -10.23
N ARG A 280 0.42 -2.31 -9.63
CA ARG A 280 0.40 -3.58 -8.87
C ARG A 280 0.67 -4.79 -9.76
N ALA A 281 0.03 -4.87 -10.92
CA ALA A 281 0.22 -5.99 -11.85
C ALA A 281 1.69 -6.10 -12.28
N ALA A 282 2.31 -4.97 -12.64
CA ALA A 282 3.73 -4.92 -12.99
C ALA A 282 4.63 -5.36 -11.82
N LEU A 283 4.37 -4.86 -10.60
CA LEU A 283 5.11 -5.23 -9.40
C LEU A 283 4.99 -6.72 -9.07
N LEU A 284 3.76 -7.27 -9.08
CA LEU A 284 3.50 -8.67 -8.75
C LEU A 284 4.10 -9.62 -9.78
N MET A 285 4.10 -9.23 -11.06
CA MET A 285 4.78 -9.99 -12.11
C MET A 285 6.29 -10.09 -11.85
N VAL A 286 6.93 -9.01 -11.41
CA VAL A 286 8.35 -9.04 -11.03
C VAL A 286 8.57 -9.89 -9.78
N LEU A 287 7.77 -9.70 -8.72
CA LEU A 287 7.86 -10.49 -7.49
C LEU A 287 7.66 -12.00 -7.74
N ALA A 288 6.81 -12.39 -8.68
CA ALA A 288 6.60 -13.79 -9.03
C ALA A 288 7.85 -14.48 -9.62
N THR A 289 8.85 -13.72 -10.07
CA THR A 289 10.14 -14.26 -10.53
C THR A 289 11.10 -14.60 -9.39
N TRP A 290 10.80 -14.17 -8.16
CA TRP A 290 11.63 -14.42 -6.98
C TRP A 290 11.22 -15.73 -6.29
N PRO A 291 12.18 -16.47 -5.69
CA PRO A 291 11.89 -17.79 -5.14
C PRO A 291 10.98 -17.74 -3.92
N VAL A 292 9.90 -18.53 -3.97
CA VAL A 292 8.98 -18.71 -2.84
C VAL A 292 9.70 -19.40 -1.68
N GLY A 293 9.42 -18.98 -0.45
CA GLY A 293 9.94 -19.60 0.77
C GLY A 293 11.38 -19.20 1.15
N SER A 294 12.06 -18.43 0.32
CA SER A 294 13.42 -17.94 0.58
C SER A 294 13.42 -16.53 1.15
N TRP A 295 14.39 -16.23 2.02
CA TRP A 295 14.58 -14.89 2.59
C TRP A 295 15.45 -14.04 1.67
N HIS A 296 15.06 -12.79 1.48
CA HIS A 296 15.82 -11.78 0.74
C HIS A 296 15.75 -10.44 1.46
N THR A 297 16.74 -9.57 1.22
CA THR A 297 16.67 -8.19 1.70
C THR A 297 15.72 -7.37 0.82
N ILE A 298 14.98 -6.47 1.45
CA ILE A 298 14.13 -5.51 0.73
C ILE A 298 14.98 -4.65 -0.22
N GLU A 299 16.18 -4.26 0.20
CA GLU A 299 17.11 -3.46 -0.60
C GLU A 299 17.61 -4.20 -1.85
N ALA A 300 17.88 -5.51 -1.76
CA ALA A 300 18.24 -6.31 -2.93
C ALA A 300 17.11 -6.32 -3.97
N PHE A 301 15.85 -6.43 -3.51
CA PHE A 301 14.70 -6.35 -4.40
C PHE A 301 14.52 -4.95 -5.00
N VAL A 302 14.67 -3.89 -4.22
CA VAL A 302 14.59 -2.50 -4.72
C VAL A 302 15.67 -2.23 -5.78
N ALA A 303 16.91 -2.61 -5.51
CA ALA A 303 18.04 -2.42 -6.43
C ALA A 303 17.84 -3.21 -7.74
N ASP A 304 17.40 -4.45 -7.61
CA ASP A 304 17.10 -5.32 -8.74
C ASP A 304 15.97 -4.77 -9.63
N LEU A 305 14.90 -4.29 -9.01
CA LEU A 305 13.77 -3.70 -9.73
C LEU A 305 14.17 -2.38 -10.39
N ARG A 306 14.98 -1.56 -9.73
CA ARG A 306 15.58 -0.34 -10.33
C ARG A 306 16.42 -0.66 -11.57
N GLN A 307 17.16 -1.76 -11.55
CA GLN A 307 18.05 -2.15 -12.65
C GLN A 307 17.28 -2.77 -13.82
N ARG A 308 16.33 -3.67 -13.54
CA ARG A 308 15.68 -4.51 -14.57
C ARG A 308 14.30 -3.99 -14.98
N HIS A 309 13.55 -3.40 -14.06
CA HIS A 309 12.19 -2.92 -14.28
C HIS A 309 11.96 -1.49 -13.75
N PRO A 310 12.84 -0.51 -14.07
CA PRO A 310 12.78 0.85 -13.50
C PRO A 310 11.45 1.57 -13.74
N THR A 311 10.75 1.21 -14.82
CA THR A 311 9.55 1.86 -15.32
C THR A 311 8.26 1.18 -14.87
N PHE A 312 8.31 0.21 -13.94
CA PHE A 312 7.12 -0.55 -13.50
C PHE A 312 5.97 0.34 -12.99
N LEU A 313 6.31 1.46 -12.34
CA LEU A 313 5.35 2.43 -11.81
C LEU A 313 4.91 3.46 -12.86
N ARG A 314 5.78 3.71 -13.86
CA ARG A 314 5.59 4.71 -14.91
C ARG A 314 5.65 4.01 -16.27
N PRO A 315 4.54 3.40 -16.74
CA PRO A 315 4.49 2.82 -18.07
C PRO A 315 5.01 3.83 -19.08
N GLY A 316 6.10 3.46 -19.73
CA GLY A 316 6.78 4.30 -20.70
C GLY A 316 7.97 5.15 -20.23
N GLY A 317 8.24 5.23 -18.94
CA GLY A 317 9.52 5.76 -18.44
C GLY A 317 9.73 7.26 -18.58
N ASP A 318 8.65 8.04 -18.65
CA ASP A 318 8.73 9.49 -18.46
C ASP A 318 8.81 9.82 -16.96
N PHE A 319 10.04 10.10 -16.51
CA PHE A 319 10.31 10.47 -15.11
C PHE A 319 10.12 11.97 -14.82
N ASP A 320 9.96 12.79 -15.87
CA ASP A 320 9.96 14.24 -15.75
C ASP A 320 8.55 14.84 -15.68
N SER A 321 7.50 14.09 -16.04
CA SER A 321 6.12 14.60 -16.01
C SER A 321 5.48 14.62 -14.62
N TRP A 322 5.95 13.81 -13.67
CA TRP A 322 5.32 13.73 -12.35
C TRP A 322 5.88 14.82 -11.43
N LEU A 323 4.99 15.63 -10.87
CA LEU A 323 5.30 16.71 -9.93
C LEU A 323 4.92 16.30 -8.50
N LEU A 324 5.41 15.14 -8.04
CA LEU A 324 5.17 14.70 -6.67
C LEU A 324 5.94 15.57 -5.68
N GLU A 325 5.52 15.58 -4.42
CA GLU A 325 6.12 16.38 -3.36
C GLU A 325 6.52 15.50 -2.17
N ASP A 326 7.67 15.80 -1.55
CA ASP A 326 8.02 15.25 -0.25
C ASP A 326 7.32 16.04 0.86
N THR A 327 6.50 15.37 1.68
CA THR A 327 5.73 16.04 2.74
C THR A 327 6.59 16.59 3.87
N ALA A 328 7.83 16.11 4.05
CA ALA A 328 8.72 16.60 5.10
C ALA A 328 9.32 17.98 4.78
N GLY A 329 9.47 18.32 3.49
CA GLY A 329 10.18 19.54 3.07
C GLY A 329 9.52 20.33 1.95
N GLY A 330 8.39 19.88 1.39
CA GLY A 330 7.71 20.52 0.26
C GLY A 330 8.52 20.49 -1.05
N ARG A 331 9.58 19.69 -1.11
CA ARG A 331 10.46 19.59 -2.28
C ARG A 331 9.78 18.78 -3.38
N ILE A 332 9.84 19.29 -4.60
CA ILE A 332 9.34 18.58 -5.78
C ILE A 332 10.27 17.41 -6.10
N LEU A 333 9.68 16.22 -6.24
CA LEU A 333 10.30 14.96 -6.59
C LEU A 333 10.12 14.70 -8.10
N ARG A 334 11.04 15.21 -8.92
CA ARG A 334 10.99 15.14 -10.39
C ARG A 334 12.27 14.54 -10.96
N GLY A 335 12.12 13.77 -12.03
CA GLY A 335 13.22 13.20 -12.80
C GLY A 335 13.78 11.92 -12.17
N TRP A 336 14.69 11.27 -12.90
CA TRP A 336 15.26 9.99 -12.49
C TRP A 336 15.98 10.02 -11.15
N GLY A 337 16.62 11.14 -10.80
CA GLY A 337 17.33 11.28 -9.53
C GLY A 337 16.45 10.97 -8.31
N GLU A 338 15.14 11.10 -8.46
CA GLU A 338 14.14 10.87 -7.42
C GLU A 338 13.51 9.48 -7.45
N TRP A 339 14.02 8.55 -8.28
CA TRP A 339 13.51 7.19 -8.38
C TRP A 339 13.46 6.49 -7.01
N GLU A 340 14.52 6.66 -6.22
CA GLU A 340 14.57 6.08 -4.87
C GLU A 340 13.55 6.73 -3.92
N SER A 341 13.38 8.05 -4.04
CA SER A 341 12.44 8.84 -3.24
C SER A 341 10.98 8.50 -3.51
N VAL A 342 10.65 8.01 -4.71
CA VAL A 342 9.28 7.72 -5.16
C VAL A 342 9.06 6.21 -5.29
N GLU A 343 9.63 5.58 -6.31
CA GLU A 343 9.50 4.15 -6.58
C GLU A 343 10.09 3.29 -5.45
N GLY A 344 11.33 3.58 -5.03
CA GLY A 344 11.98 2.86 -3.94
C GLY A 344 11.19 2.96 -2.62
N ARG A 345 10.61 4.13 -2.34
CA ARG A 345 9.74 4.36 -1.17
C ARG A 345 8.45 3.56 -1.26
N LEU A 346 7.79 3.55 -2.43
CA LEU A 346 6.61 2.72 -2.69
C LEU A 346 6.89 1.23 -2.49
N LEU A 347 8.00 0.70 -3.02
CA LEU A 347 8.34 -0.72 -2.90
C LEU A 347 8.48 -1.15 -1.44
N ARG A 348 9.16 -0.33 -0.62
CA ARG A 348 9.28 -0.58 0.83
C ARG A 348 7.93 -0.54 1.53
N TYR A 349 7.07 0.41 1.18
CA TYR A 349 5.72 0.50 1.71
C TYR A 349 4.88 -0.73 1.34
N VAL A 350 4.86 -1.13 0.06
CA VAL A 350 4.02 -2.25 -0.40
C VAL A 350 4.45 -3.58 0.22
N LEU A 351 5.76 -3.82 0.37
CA LEU A 351 6.28 -5.01 1.03
C LEU A 351 5.97 -5.05 2.53
N ARG A 352 6.22 -3.94 3.24
CA ARG A 352 5.99 -3.86 4.70
C ARG A 352 4.51 -3.72 5.07
N GLY A 353 3.71 -3.23 4.14
CA GLY A 353 2.31 -2.92 4.32
C GLY A 353 1.40 -3.93 3.61
N PRO A 354 0.72 -3.56 2.51
CA PRO A 354 -0.29 -4.39 1.85
C PRO A 354 0.08 -5.85 1.65
N LEU A 355 1.28 -6.16 1.13
CA LEU A 355 1.69 -7.56 0.91
C LEU A 355 1.83 -8.33 2.22
N HIS A 356 2.32 -7.68 3.28
CA HIS A 356 2.45 -8.31 4.60
C HIS A 356 1.09 -8.49 5.28
N TRP A 357 0.28 -7.43 5.33
CA TRP A 357 -1.03 -7.41 5.98
C TRP A 357 -1.98 -8.45 5.36
N LEU A 358 -1.94 -8.57 4.03
CA LEU A 358 -2.77 -9.50 3.26
C LEU A 358 -2.20 -10.92 3.23
N GLY A 359 -1.06 -11.19 3.88
CA GLY A 359 -0.52 -12.55 4.04
C GLY A 359 0.42 -13.04 2.93
N ALA A 360 0.78 -12.18 1.97
CA ALA A 360 1.62 -12.54 0.82
C ALA A 360 3.12 -12.66 1.18
N VAL A 361 3.62 -11.83 2.09
CA VAL A 361 5.03 -11.82 2.51
C VAL A 361 5.20 -11.83 4.02
N ASP A 362 6.05 -12.72 4.53
CA ASP A 362 6.58 -12.56 5.89
C ASP A 362 7.64 -11.46 5.87
N LEU A 363 7.79 -10.81 7.01
CA LEU A 363 8.82 -9.79 7.22
C LEU A 363 9.82 -10.25 8.26
N GLY A 364 11.05 -9.76 8.16
CA GLY A 364 12.09 -10.10 9.13
C GLY A 364 13.02 -8.93 9.43
N ALA A 365 13.55 -8.95 10.66
CA ALA A 365 14.39 -7.89 11.20
C ALA A 365 15.58 -8.49 11.97
N GLU A 366 16.69 -7.76 11.99
CA GLU A 366 17.89 -8.13 12.78
C GLU A 366 17.65 -8.00 14.29
N THR A 367 16.82 -7.03 14.69
CA THR A 367 16.55 -6.74 16.09
C THR A 367 15.07 -6.44 16.27
N SER A 368 14.53 -6.72 17.45
CA SER A 368 13.16 -6.30 17.78
C SER A 368 13.08 -4.77 17.86
N GLY A 369 12.02 -4.19 17.28
CA GLY A 369 11.74 -2.75 17.36
C GLY A 369 12.35 -1.90 16.24
N ILE A 370 13.14 -2.47 15.33
CA ILE A 370 13.55 -1.80 14.09
C ILE A 370 12.64 -2.20 12.92
N PRO A 371 12.49 -1.34 11.89
CA PRO A 371 11.73 -1.70 10.70
C PRO A 371 12.29 -2.95 10.02
N PRO A 372 11.44 -3.87 9.54
CA PRO A 372 11.90 -5.07 8.86
C PRO A 372 12.74 -4.76 7.62
N THR A 373 13.88 -5.44 7.49
CA THR A 373 14.83 -5.30 6.37
C THR A 373 14.77 -6.46 5.39
N HIS A 374 14.12 -7.55 5.78
CA HIS A 374 13.99 -8.77 5.00
C HIS A 374 12.54 -9.11 4.71
N PHE A 375 12.32 -9.85 3.63
CA PHE A 375 11.02 -10.41 3.29
C PHE A 375 11.15 -11.85 2.77
N ARG A 376 10.07 -12.61 2.89
CA ARG A 376 9.93 -13.95 2.33
C ARG A 376 8.56 -14.12 1.68
N ILE A 377 8.53 -14.47 0.40
CA ILE A 377 7.30 -14.76 -0.33
C ILE A 377 6.71 -16.09 0.16
N ARG A 378 5.41 -16.10 0.48
CA ARG A 378 4.73 -17.25 1.11
C ARG A 378 4.20 -18.28 0.12
N PHE A 379 3.81 -17.84 -1.06
CA PHE A 379 3.19 -18.65 -2.10
C PHE A 379 3.39 -17.98 -3.46
N ASP A 380 3.11 -18.71 -4.53
CA ASP A 380 3.10 -18.15 -5.88
C ASP A 380 2.03 -17.06 -6.01
N LEU A 381 2.47 -15.79 -6.14
CA LEU A 381 1.59 -14.63 -6.21
C LEU A 381 0.76 -14.56 -7.51
N ALA A 382 1.17 -15.31 -8.54
CA ALA A 382 0.41 -15.49 -9.78
C ALA A 382 -0.64 -16.63 -9.66
N GLY A 383 -0.42 -17.56 -8.73
CA GLY A 383 -1.28 -18.72 -8.48
C GLY A 383 -2.31 -18.51 -7.37
N ALA A 384 -3.03 -19.59 -7.05
CA ALA A 384 -3.90 -19.64 -5.89
C ALA A 384 -3.07 -19.84 -4.62
N ARG A 385 -3.45 -19.17 -3.52
CA ARG A 385 -2.83 -19.43 -2.22
C ARG A 385 -3.08 -20.89 -1.83
N PRO A 386 -2.08 -21.60 -1.28
CA PRO A 386 -2.27 -22.94 -0.75
C PRO A 386 -3.38 -22.91 0.31
N SER A 387 -4.39 -23.76 0.14
CA SER A 387 -5.40 -23.96 1.17
C SER A 387 -4.69 -24.45 2.43
N ALA A 388 -4.70 -23.64 3.48
CA ALA A 388 -4.18 -24.10 4.77
C ALA A 388 -5.10 -25.22 5.28
N GLN A 389 -4.50 -26.33 5.73
CA GLN A 389 -5.27 -27.35 6.44
C GLN A 389 -6.01 -26.69 7.61
N PRO A 390 -7.30 -27.02 7.82
CA PRO A 390 -8.03 -26.48 8.95
C PRO A 390 -7.27 -26.88 10.22
N ALA A 391 -6.82 -25.86 10.95
CA ALA A 391 -6.27 -26.06 12.28
C ALA A 391 -7.31 -26.78 13.16
N SER A 392 -6.85 -27.32 14.29
CA SER A 392 -7.69 -27.79 15.39
C SER A 392 -8.90 -26.86 15.60
N ALA A 393 -10.04 -27.44 16.03
CA ALA A 393 -11.26 -26.68 16.28
C ALA A 393 -10.96 -25.34 16.99
N PRO A 394 -11.52 -24.22 16.50
CA PRO A 394 -11.19 -22.89 17.01
C PRO A 394 -11.50 -22.81 18.51
N PRO A 395 -10.59 -22.26 19.34
CA PRO A 395 -10.79 -22.21 20.78
C PRO A 395 -12.01 -21.33 21.13
N PRO A 396 -12.84 -21.75 22.09
CA PRO A 396 -13.96 -20.94 22.55
C PRO A 396 -13.49 -19.70 23.31
N ALA A 397 -14.38 -18.71 23.43
CA ALA A 397 -14.15 -17.54 24.26
C ALA A 397 -14.10 -17.92 25.75
N ARG A 398 -13.28 -17.21 26.52
CA ARG A 398 -13.24 -17.34 27.98
C ARG A 398 -14.12 -16.26 28.59
N LEU A 399 -15.16 -16.68 29.31
CA LEU A 399 -16.14 -15.81 29.95
C LEU A 399 -15.91 -15.79 31.46
N ALA A 400 -15.72 -14.59 32.02
CA ALA A 400 -15.56 -14.39 33.46
C ALA A 400 -16.86 -13.87 34.10
N ALA A 401 -17.04 -14.12 35.40
CA ALA A 401 -18.22 -13.69 36.14
C ALA A 401 -18.33 -12.16 36.28
N ASP A 402 -17.23 -11.42 36.12
CA ASP A 402 -17.17 -9.96 36.13
C ASP A 402 -17.58 -9.30 34.79
N GLY A 403 -18.08 -10.10 33.83
CA GLY A 403 -18.50 -9.62 32.52
C GLY A 403 -17.38 -9.46 31.50
N ARG A 404 -16.14 -9.84 31.82
CA ARG A 404 -15.04 -9.86 30.84
C ARG A 404 -15.15 -11.08 29.91
N VAL A 405 -14.92 -10.84 28.62
CA VAL A 405 -14.93 -11.87 27.57
C VAL A 405 -13.61 -11.81 26.81
N PHE A 406 -12.82 -12.88 26.89
CA PHE A 406 -11.55 -12.99 26.18
C PHE A 406 -11.69 -13.92 24.97
N PHE A 407 -11.35 -13.44 23.79
CA PHE A 407 -11.27 -14.22 22.56
C PHE A 407 -9.80 -14.48 22.20
N PRO A 408 -9.33 -15.73 22.22
CA PRO A 408 -8.01 -16.07 21.70
C PRO A 408 -7.85 -15.70 20.21
N ARG A 409 -6.61 -15.48 19.76
CA ARG A 409 -6.26 -15.07 18.37
C ARG A 409 -6.94 -15.88 17.25
N HIS A 410 -7.15 -17.18 17.47
CA HIS A 410 -7.75 -18.09 16.48
C HIS A 410 -9.21 -18.48 16.79
N ALA A 411 -9.90 -17.73 17.64
CA ALA A 411 -11.31 -17.97 17.94
C ALA A 411 -12.20 -17.74 16.71
N THR A 412 -13.40 -18.34 16.70
CA THR A 412 -14.36 -18.24 15.59
C THR A 412 -14.68 -16.78 15.26
N PRO A 413 -14.39 -16.29 14.03
CA PRO A 413 -14.63 -14.91 13.62
C PRO A 413 -16.06 -14.44 13.82
N ALA A 414 -17.04 -15.29 13.48
CA ALA A 414 -18.46 -15.00 13.66
C ALA A 414 -18.82 -14.76 15.14
N ASN A 415 -18.31 -15.57 16.07
CA ASN A 415 -18.58 -15.41 17.50
C ASN A 415 -17.97 -14.11 18.03
N ARG A 416 -16.73 -13.81 17.63
CA ARG A 416 -16.06 -12.56 18.01
C ARG A 416 -16.82 -11.35 17.49
N TYR A 417 -17.24 -11.37 16.22
CA TYR A 417 -18.05 -10.32 15.63
C TYR A 417 -19.34 -10.07 16.42
N GLN A 418 -20.08 -11.13 16.76
CA GLN A 418 -21.34 -10.98 17.49
C GLN A 418 -21.14 -10.35 18.88
N VAL A 419 -20.16 -10.83 19.66
CA VAL A 419 -19.88 -10.25 21.00
C VAL A 419 -19.36 -8.82 20.89
N ALA A 420 -18.45 -8.55 19.95
CA ALA A 420 -17.87 -7.22 19.77
C ALA A 420 -18.92 -6.14 19.47
N ARG A 421 -20.11 -6.49 18.97
CA ARG A 421 -21.21 -5.55 18.70
C ARG A 421 -21.92 -5.04 19.95
N PHE A 422 -21.95 -5.81 21.03
CA PHE A 422 -22.66 -5.46 22.26
C PHE A 422 -21.74 -5.37 23.49
N ALA A 423 -20.42 -5.43 23.29
CA ALA A 423 -19.44 -5.30 24.35
C ALA A 423 -18.57 -4.04 24.18
N GLU A 424 -18.04 -3.55 25.28
CA GLU A 424 -16.95 -2.57 25.31
C GLU A 424 -15.64 -3.25 24.96
N TRP A 425 -14.78 -2.54 24.25
CA TRP A 425 -13.49 -3.06 23.81
C TRP A 425 -12.43 -2.52 24.76
N LEU A 426 -11.75 -3.42 25.47
CA LEU A 426 -10.78 -3.02 26.49
C LEU A 426 -9.36 -2.97 25.93
N ARG A 427 -8.93 -4.04 25.28
CA ARG A 427 -7.59 -4.15 24.68
C ARG A 427 -7.51 -5.26 23.64
N ARG A 428 -6.48 -5.17 22.80
CA ARG A 428 -5.98 -6.24 21.95
C ARG A 428 -4.51 -6.47 22.31
N ASP A 429 -4.10 -7.73 22.38
CA ASP A 429 -2.71 -8.13 22.56
C ASP A 429 -2.40 -9.35 21.66
N PRO A 430 -1.14 -9.84 21.58
CA PRO A 430 -0.82 -11.01 20.75
C PRO A 430 -1.59 -12.29 21.12
N ALA A 431 -2.09 -12.41 22.35
CA ALA A 431 -2.88 -13.57 22.78
C ALA A 431 -4.34 -13.49 22.30
N GLY A 432 -4.89 -12.27 22.13
CA GLY A 432 -6.20 -12.06 21.54
C GLY A 432 -6.89 -10.76 21.91
N TYR A 433 -8.21 -10.81 22.03
CA TYR A 433 -9.09 -9.65 22.22
C TYR A 433 -9.81 -9.73 23.57
N LEU A 434 -9.81 -8.64 24.32
CA LEU A 434 -10.53 -8.54 25.59
C LEU A 434 -11.67 -7.53 25.49
N TYR A 435 -12.87 -8.02 25.78
CA TYR A 435 -14.11 -7.24 25.81
C TYR A 435 -14.72 -7.23 27.21
N ARG A 436 -15.68 -6.32 27.43
CA ARG A 436 -16.52 -6.27 28.64
C ARG A 436 -17.98 -6.05 28.29
N VAL A 437 -18.84 -6.86 28.86
CA VAL A 437 -20.29 -6.61 28.86
C VAL A 437 -20.56 -5.48 29.86
N SER A 438 -21.21 -4.41 29.40
CA SER A 438 -21.58 -3.27 30.24
C SER A 438 -23.01 -2.81 29.93
N PRO A 439 -23.72 -2.17 30.89
CA PRO A 439 -25.03 -1.60 30.63
C PRO A 439 -25.06 -0.68 29.41
N ARG A 440 -24.02 0.15 29.23
CA ARG A 440 -23.88 1.06 28.10
C ARG A 440 -23.81 0.32 26.76
N ALA A 441 -23.01 -0.75 26.69
CA ALA A 441 -22.87 -1.53 25.47
C ALA A 441 -24.12 -2.37 25.16
N LEU A 442 -24.79 -2.88 26.19
CA LEU A 442 -26.07 -3.58 26.08
C LEU A 442 -27.18 -2.65 25.58
N THR A 443 -27.29 -1.42 26.12
CA THR A 443 -28.25 -0.40 25.63
C THR A 443 -28.01 -0.05 24.16
N ALA A 444 -26.74 0.11 23.76
CA ALA A 444 -26.40 0.34 22.35
C ALA A 444 -26.76 -0.85 21.44
N ALA A 445 -26.76 -2.07 21.97
CA ALA A 445 -27.11 -3.29 21.25
C ALA A 445 -28.62 -3.54 21.16
N ALA A 446 -29.39 -3.16 22.19
CA ALA A 446 -30.84 -3.22 22.18
C ALA A 446 -31.44 -2.41 21.02
N GLY A 447 -30.87 -1.23 20.73
CA GLY A 447 -31.22 -0.44 19.55
C GLY A 447 -30.96 -1.14 18.20
N GLN A 448 -30.18 -2.23 18.19
CA GLN A 448 -29.94 -3.09 17.04
C GLN A 448 -30.72 -4.43 17.10
N ARG A 449 -31.79 -4.49 17.92
CA ARG A 449 -32.63 -5.69 18.14
C ARG A 449 -31.86 -6.88 18.71
N VAL A 450 -30.89 -6.63 19.58
CA VAL A 450 -30.20 -7.66 20.36
C VAL A 450 -30.66 -7.53 21.82
N ASP A 451 -31.66 -8.33 22.20
CA ASP A 451 -32.20 -8.37 23.57
C ASP A 451 -31.34 -9.23 24.50
N ALA A 452 -31.67 -9.24 25.79
CA ALA A 452 -30.92 -9.98 26.80
C ALA A 452 -30.90 -11.50 26.55
N ALA A 453 -31.99 -12.09 26.08
CA ALA A 453 -32.04 -13.52 25.75
C ALA A 453 -31.06 -13.85 24.62
N ARG A 454 -31.01 -12.99 23.59
CA ARG A 454 -30.06 -13.13 22.48
C ARG A 454 -28.61 -12.91 22.93
N VAL A 455 -28.35 -11.95 23.82
CA VAL A 455 -27.01 -11.73 24.40
C VAL A 455 -26.53 -12.99 25.12
N LEU A 456 -27.36 -13.56 25.99
CA LEU A 456 -27.03 -14.79 26.74
C LEU A 456 -26.73 -15.94 25.76
N THR A 457 -27.59 -16.14 24.77
CA THR A 457 -27.39 -17.17 23.73
C THR A 457 -26.06 -17.00 22.99
N ILE A 458 -25.72 -15.76 22.62
CA ILE A 458 -24.46 -15.48 21.91
C ILE A 458 -23.25 -15.76 22.81
N LEU A 459 -23.30 -15.35 24.09
CA LEU A 459 -22.22 -15.60 25.04
C LEU A 459 -22.02 -17.08 25.31
N GLU A 460 -23.10 -17.85 25.47
CA GLU A 460 -23.04 -19.30 25.68
C GLU A 460 -22.48 -20.02 24.47
N HIS A 461 -22.93 -19.65 23.28
CA HIS A 461 -22.41 -20.19 22.03
C HIS A 461 -20.94 -19.84 21.81
N ALA A 462 -20.53 -18.61 22.12
CA ALA A 462 -19.15 -18.16 21.98
C ALA A 462 -18.21 -18.87 22.97
N ALA A 463 -18.67 -19.11 24.21
CA ALA A 463 -17.87 -19.72 25.26
C ALA A 463 -17.97 -21.26 25.31
N ALA A 464 -18.86 -21.86 24.51
CA ALA A 464 -19.20 -23.27 24.55
C ALA A 464 -19.57 -23.78 25.97
N ARG A 465 -20.18 -22.91 26.78
CA ARG A 465 -20.58 -23.19 28.17
C ARG A 465 -21.66 -22.22 28.63
N ALA A 466 -22.38 -22.58 29.68
CA ALA A 466 -23.35 -21.67 30.31
C ALA A 466 -22.69 -20.37 30.80
N VAL A 467 -23.40 -19.24 30.66
CA VAL A 467 -23.00 -17.95 31.26
C VAL A 467 -22.93 -18.11 32.79
N PRO A 468 -21.86 -17.63 33.46
CA PRO A 468 -21.79 -17.62 34.91
C PRO A 468 -23.02 -16.94 35.53
N GLU A 469 -23.60 -17.56 36.56
CA GLU A 469 -24.87 -17.13 37.14
C GLU A 469 -24.90 -15.64 37.56
N PRO A 470 -23.86 -15.08 38.21
CA PRO A 470 -23.84 -13.65 38.54
C PRO A 470 -23.98 -12.74 37.31
N LEU A 471 -23.32 -13.11 36.20
CA LEU A 471 -23.40 -12.34 34.95
C LEU A 471 -24.76 -12.50 34.28
N ARG A 472 -25.34 -13.71 34.31
CA ARG A 472 -26.71 -13.94 33.81
C ARG A 472 -27.71 -13.05 34.54
N GLN A 473 -27.67 -13.03 35.87
CA GLN A 473 -28.53 -12.19 36.69
C GLN A 473 -28.32 -10.70 36.40
N ALA A 474 -27.07 -10.25 36.23
CA ALA A 474 -26.76 -8.87 35.87
C ALA A 474 -27.36 -8.46 34.51
N ILE A 475 -27.28 -9.32 33.49
CA ILE A 475 -27.86 -9.06 32.16
C ILE A 475 -29.39 -9.01 32.22
N LEU A 476 -30.03 -9.94 32.95
CA LEU A 476 -31.49 -9.94 33.12
C LEU A 476 -31.98 -8.74 33.93
N ARG A 477 -31.23 -8.36 34.98
CA ARG A 477 -31.51 -7.16 35.78
C ARG A 477 -31.42 -5.89 34.94
N TRP A 478 -30.37 -5.75 34.14
CA TRP A 478 -30.26 -4.65 33.18
C TRP A 478 -31.44 -4.60 32.19
N ALA A 479 -31.92 -5.75 31.70
CA ALA A 479 -33.06 -5.77 30.78
C ALA A 479 -34.36 -5.25 31.42
N ARG A 480 -34.51 -5.40 32.75
CA ARG A 480 -35.69 -4.95 33.50
C ARG A 480 -35.59 -3.49 33.96
N TYR A 481 -34.41 -3.06 34.41
CA TYR A 481 -34.25 -1.77 35.09
C TYR A 481 -33.37 -0.77 34.32
N GLY A 482 -32.76 -1.19 33.21
CA GLY A 482 -31.82 -0.37 32.47
C GLY A 482 -30.48 -0.22 33.20
N SER A 483 -29.82 0.93 32.98
CA SER A 483 -28.56 1.25 33.66
C SER A 483 -28.86 1.83 35.05
N GLU A 484 -28.55 1.09 36.11
CA GLU A 484 -28.82 1.51 37.50
C GLU A 484 -27.66 2.33 38.12
N ALA A 485 -26.44 2.21 37.61
CA ALA A 485 -25.27 2.93 38.09
C ALA A 485 -24.29 3.26 36.95
N ALA A 486 -23.55 4.36 37.08
CA ALA A 486 -22.51 4.78 36.15
C ALA A 486 -21.31 5.36 36.91
N LEU A 487 -20.13 5.22 36.33
CA LEU A 487 -18.91 5.89 36.80
C LEU A 487 -18.55 7.00 35.82
N GLU A 488 -18.33 8.20 36.33
CA GLU A 488 -17.95 9.37 35.54
C GLU A 488 -16.58 9.90 35.97
N ARG A 489 -15.80 10.41 35.00
CA ARG A 489 -14.52 11.08 35.28
C ARG A 489 -14.76 12.58 35.34
N GLY A 490 -14.36 13.19 36.44
CA GLY A 490 -14.32 14.64 36.62
C GLY A 490 -13.51 15.01 37.84
N LEU A 491 -13.22 16.30 37.97
CA LEU A 491 -12.60 16.88 39.16
C LEU A 491 -13.68 17.37 40.09
N VAL A 492 -13.45 17.23 41.39
CA VAL A 492 -14.37 17.74 42.40
C VAL A 492 -13.88 19.13 42.83
N LEU A 493 -14.65 20.16 42.49
CA LEU A 493 -14.49 21.49 43.08
C LEU A 493 -15.10 21.47 44.47
N ARG A 494 -14.28 21.75 45.48
CA ARG A 494 -14.71 21.99 46.85
C ARG A 494 -14.53 23.46 47.19
N VAL A 495 -15.58 24.09 47.67
CA VAL A 495 -15.53 25.49 48.15
C VAL A 495 -15.73 25.52 49.66
N ALA A 496 -15.23 26.59 50.31
CA ALA A 496 -15.28 26.72 51.75
C ALA A 496 -16.70 26.89 52.32
N SER A 497 -17.64 27.47 51.55
CA SER A 497 -19.01 27.69 52.00
C SER A 497 -20.06 27.63 50.88
N PRO A 498 -21.35 27.39 51.20
CA PRO A 498 -22.42 27.38 50.21
C PRO A 498 -22.67 28.74 49.53
N GLU A 499 -22.31 29.86 50.16
CA GLU A 499 -22.35 31.19 49.54
C GLU A 499 -21.43 31.25 48.31
N ILE A 500 -20.21 30.70 48.44
CA ILE A 500 -19.22 30.70 47.35
C ILE A 500 -19.73 29.85 46.18
N MET A 501 -20.32 28.68 46.46
CA MET A 501 -20.92 27.85 45.41
C MET A 501 -22.09 28.55 44.72
N ARG A 502 -22.96 29.24 45.47
CA ARG A 502 -24.07 30.03 44.91
C ARG A 502 -23.54 31.13 43.99
N ARG A 503 -22.49 31.84 44.41
CA ARG A 503 -21.86 32.90 43.61
C ARG A 503 -21.31 32.37 42.29
N LEU A 504 -20.57 31.26 42.33
CA LEU A 504 -20.04 30.60 41.13
C LEU A 504 -21.14 30.11 40.17
N ARG A 505 -22.33 29.82 40.67
CA ARG A 505 -23.48 29.41 39.84
C ARG A 505 -24.32 30.57 39.33
N SER A 506 -24.35 31.70 40.03
CA SER A 506 -25.13 32.88 39.61
C SER A 506 -24.42 33.68 38.54
N GLU A 507 -23.09 33.69 38.54
CA GLU A 507 -22.29 34.43 37.55
C GLU A 507 -22.23 33.68 36.20
N PRO A 508 -22.67 34.28 35.09
CA PRO A 508 -22.63 33.62 33.76
C PRO A 508 -21.22 33.22 33.33
N ALA A 509 -20.21 33.97 33.79
CA ALA A 509 -18.82 33.74 33.44
C ALA A 509 -18.29 32.40 33.97
N THR A 510 -18.70 31.99 35.17
CA THR A 510 -18.23 30.80 35.90
C THR A 510 -19.22 29.64 35.84
N ARG A 511 -20.54 29.91 35.84
CA ARG A 511 -21.61 28.89 35.83
C ARG A 511 -21.44 27.83 34.75
N ARG A 512 -21.04 28.23 33.53
CA ARG A 512 -20.87 27.33 32.37
C ARG A 512 -19.79 26.27 32.54
N TYR A 513 -18.89 26.45 33.51
CA TYR A 513 -17.81 25.52 33.80
C TYR A 513 -18.12 24.61 35.00
N VAL A 514 -19.21 24.87 35.72
CA VAL A 514 -19.71 24.02 36.80
C VAL A 514 -20.71 23.02 36.21
N ASP A 515 -20.26 21.77 35.99
CA ASP A 515 -21.05 20.77 35.26
C ASP A 515 -22.24 20.25 36.09
N GLU A 516 -21.98 19.81 37.32
CA GLU A 516 -23.01 19.26 38.21
C GLU A 516 -22.73 19.64 39.67
N VAL A 517 -23.77 19.92 40.45
CA VAL A 517 -23.64 20.19 41.89
C VAL A 517 -23.96 18.93 42.66
N LEU A 518 -22.95 18.38 43.34
CA LEU A 518 -23.07 17.16 44.14
C LEU A 518 -23.58 17.45 45.55
N GLY A 519 -23.41 18.69 46.03
CA GLY A 519 -23.87 19.13 47.34
C GLY A 519 -23.69 20.64 47.53
N PRO A 520 -24.00 21.19 48.72
CA PRO A 520 -23.99 22.64 48.95
C PRO A 520 -22.61 23.29 48.78
N THR A 521 -21.52 22.54 48.93
CA THR A 521 -20.13 23.02 48.83
C THR A 521 -19.29 22.25 47.80
N THR A 522 -19.89 21.34 47.04
CA THR A 522 -19.17 20.46 46.12
C THR A 522 -19.82 20.39 44.75
N ALA A 523 -19.00 20.47 43.71
CA ALA A 523 -19.45 20.36 42.33
C ALA A 523 -18.45 19.56 41.50
N LEU A 524 -18.96 18.92 40.45
CA LEU A 524 -18.17 18.23 39.44
C LEU A 524 -17.77 19.22 38.34
N ILE A 525 -16.50 19.19 37.95
CA ILE A 525 -15.89 19.99 36.89
C ILE A 525 -15.18 19.06 35.92
N ARG A 526 -15.38 19.24 34.61
CA ARG A 526 -14.61 18.52 33.59
C ARG A 526 -13.17 19.03 33.55
N PRO A 527 -12.16 18.16 33.37
CA PRO A 527 -10.75 18.58 33.30
C PRO A 527 -10.46 19.69 32.28
N GLN A 528 -11.14 19.66 31.14
CA GLN A 528 -11.01 20.68 30.08
C GLN A 528 -11.55 22.08 30.45
N HIS A 529 -12.36 22.20 31.50
CA HIS A 529 -12.94 23.46 31.95
C HIS A 529 -12.14 24.13 33.07
N VAL A 530 -11.12 23.46 33.62
CA VAL A 530 -10.38 23.91 34.81
C VAL A 530 -9.73 25.26 34.59
N GLU A 531 -8.87 25.40 33.59
CA GLU A 531 -8.16 26.66 33.31
C GLU A 531 -9.12 27.83 33.08
N ALA A 532 -10.19 27.58 32.34
CA ALA A 532 -11.20 28.59 32.05
C ALA A 532 -12.00 28.99 33.31
N LEU A 533 -12.27 28.05 34.20
CA LEU A 533 -12.90 28.28 35.49
C LEU A 533 -11.98 29.07 36.43
N LEU A 534 -10.70 28.70 36.57
CA LEU A 534 -9.72 29.40 37.40
C LEU A 534 -9.61 30.87 36.97
N ALA A 535 -9.46 31.12 35.67
CA ALA A 535 -9.38 32.48 35.13
C ALA A 535 -10.69 33.27 35.31
N ALA A 536 -11.85 32.62 35.15
CA ALA A 536 -13.15 33.28 35.34
C ALA A 536 -13.43 33.61 36.81
N ALA A 537 -13.10 32.71 37.73
CA ALA A 537 -13.23 32.92 39.17
C ALA A 537 -12.27 34.02 39.65
N ALA A 538 -11.02 34.03 39.17
CA ALA A 538 -10.04 35.06 39.52
C ALA A 538 -10.53 36.46 39.10
N ARG A 539 -11.14 36.58 37.90
CA ARG A 539 -11.76 37.84 37.44
C ARG A 539 -12.95 38.28 38.29
N SER A 540 -13.63 37.36 38.97
CA SER A 540 -14.67 37.71 39.96
C SER A 540 -14.13 37.81 41.39
N GLY A 541 -12.82 37.80 41.57
CA GLY A 541 -12.18 38.00 42.88
C GLY A 541 -12.19 36.76 43.77
N LEU A 542 -12.33 35.56 43.18
CA LEU A 542 -12.20 34.28 43.87
C LEU A 542 -10.99 33.52 43.30
N LEU A 543 -9.97 33.29 44.14
CA LEU A 543 -8.87 32.40 43.78
C LEU A 543 -9.24 30.98 44.18
N ILE A 544 -9.02 30.04 43.25
CA ILE A 544 -9.27 28.62 43.43
C ILE A 544 -7.94 27.91 43.23
N ASP A 545 -7.59 26.99 44.13
CA ASP A 545 -6.38 26.20 43.99
C ASP A 545 -6.50 25.28 42.76
N PRO A 546 -5.47 25.23 41.89
CA PRO A 546 -5.46 24.28 40.79
C PRO A 546 -5.42 22.85 41.33
N PRO A 547 -5.91 21.85 40.55
CA PRO A 547 -5.81 20.46 40.95
C PRO A 547 -4.34 20.11 41.23
N GLN A 548 -4.06 19.57 42.41
CA GLN A 548 -2.72 19.08 42.74
C GLN A 548 -2.34 17.98 41.76
N GLY A 549 -1.21 18.17 41.05
CA GLY A 549 -0.69 17.17 40.13
C GLY A 549 -0.37 15.88 40.88
N GLN A 550 -0.75 14.73 40.31
CA GLN A 550 -0.11 13.47 40.70
C GLN A 550 1.34 13.55 40.18
N GLU A 551 2.30 13.70 41.08
CA GLU A 551 3.68 13.23 40.82
C GLU A 551 3.68 11.73 40.51
#